data_AF-A0A930W098-F1
#
_entry.id   AF-A0A930W098-F1
#
_cell.length_a   1.000
_cell.length_b   1.000
_cell.length_c   1.000
_cell.angle_alpha   90.00
_cell.angle_beta   90.00
_cell.angle_gamma   90.00
#
_symmetry.space_group_name_H-M   'P 1'
#
loop_
_entity.id
_entity.type
_entity.pdbx_description
1 polymer ?
#
loop_
_entity_poly.entity_id
_entity_poly.type
_entity_poly.pdbx_seq_one_letter_code
_entity_poly.pdbx_strand_id
1 'polypeptide(L)'
;MAEELTNSQETTSEEIVPAEETTDVPSDADLEDTDSLTFSGGVVEKIVSLALRDVPNVVGARGNWLNRVQDVLGASDTAKGVTVEVLPDSSLNVTVSVLIKYGSYAPQIFEDVKHTIVEKIT
;
A
#
# COMPACT_ATOMS: atom_id res chain seq x y z
N MET A 1 -53.85 -14.92 -7.50
CA MET A 1 -55.08 -14.19 -7.14
C MET A 1 -55.29 -14.43 -5.65
N ALA A 2 -55.49 -13.34 -4.92
CA ALA A 2 -55.57 -13.12 -3.47
C ALA A 2 -56.38 -14.17 -2.66
N GLU A 3 -55.89 -14.55 -1.46
CA GLU A 3 -56.42 -14.21 -0.09
C GLU A 3 -57.70 -15.02 0.26
N GLU A 4 -57.97 -15.55 1.46
CA GLU A 4 -57.87 -14.97 2.80
C GLU A 4 -58.16 -16.04 3.90
N LEU A 5 -57.43 -15.94 5.02
CA LEU A 5 -57.70 -16.17 6.46
C LEU A 5 -58.89 -17.02 6.95
N THR A 6 -58.63 -17.82 8.00
CA THR A 6 -59.23 -17.61 9.34
C THR A 6 -58.70 -18.66 10.33
N ASN A 7 -58.25 -18.24 11.52
CA ASN A 7 -58.71 -18.88 12.76
C ASN A 7 -58.42 -18.02 14.00
N SER A 8 -59.25 -18.24 15.01
CA SER A 8 -59.66 -17.36 16.10
C SER A 8 -58.80 -17.43 17.38
N GLN A 9 -59.02 -16.37 18.17
CA GLN A 9 -58.57 -15.96 19.51
C GLN A 9 -58.35 -16.98 20.66
N GLU A 10 -57.38 -16.58 21.52
CA GLU A 10 -57.27 -16.59 23.01
C GLU A 10 -57.62 -17.83 23.85
N THR A 11 -56.72 -18.19 24.79
CA THR A 11 -56.85 -17.88 26.23
C THR A 11 -55.61 -18.35 27.02
N THR A 12 -55.23 -17.50 27.99
CA THR A 12 -54.14 -17.54 28.98
C THR A 12 -54.01 -18.83 29.82
N SER A 13 -52.78 -19.20 30.22
CA SER A 13 -52.36 -19.42 31.63
C SER A 13 -50.89 -19.91 31.70
N GLU A 14 -50.13 -19.29 32.59
CA GLU A 14 -48.71 -19.51 32.91
C GLU A 14 -48.36 -20.96 33.31
N GLU A 15 -47.23 -21.47 32.80
CA GLU A 15 -46.30 -22.28 33.60
C GLU A 15 -44.85 -21.90 33.25
N ILE A 16 -44.19 -21.36 34.26
CA ILE A 16 -42.80 -20.92 34.34
C ILE A 16 -41.88 -22.15 34.36
N VAL A 17 -41.05 -22.32 33.33
CA VAL A 17 -39.91 -23.25 33.36
C VAL A 17 -38.59 -22.46 33.28
N PRO A 18 -37.60 -22.76 34.14
CA PRO A 18 -36.41 -21.94 34.30
C PRO A 18 -35.39 -22.20 33.20
N ALA A 19 -34.77 -21.10 32.76
CA ALA A 19 -33.42 -20.94 32.22
C ALA A 19 -32.68 -22.21 31.75
N GLU A 20 -32.58 -22.35 30.43
CA GLU A 20 -31.35 -22.77 29.74
C GLU A 20 -31.24 -21.83 28.52
N GLU A 21 -30.67 -20.66 28.74
CA GLU A 21 -30.18 -19.78 27.68
C GLU A 21 -28.96 -20.46 27.05
N THR A 22 -29.19 -21.28 26.02
CA THR A 22 -28.16 -21.60 25.04
C THR A 22 -28.47 -20.80 23.78
N THR A 23 -28.28 -19.48 23.89
CA THR A 23 -27.96 -18.68 22.72
C THR A 23 -26.56 -19.10 22.30
N ASP A 24 -26.49 -20.08 21.40
CA ASP A 24 -25.31 -20.30 20.55
C ASP A 24 -25.22 -19.09 19.61
N VAL A 25 -24.81 -17.96 20.17
CA VAL A 25 -24.25 -16.86 19.38
C VAL A 25 -22.89 -17.37 18.93
N PRO A 26 -22.64 -17.60 17.63
CA PRO A 26 -21.26 -17.75 17.18
C PRO A 26 -20.57 -16.45 17.60
N SER A 27 -19.71 -16.54 18.60
CA SER A 27 -18.87 -15.42 18.99
C SER A 27 -18.07 -15.07 17.74
N ASP A 28 -18.22 -13.83 17.25
CA ASP A 28 -17.29 -13.16 16.32
C ASP A 28 -15.91 -12.95 16.98
N ALA A 29 -15.45 -13.93 17.76
CA ALA A 29 -14.09 -14.05 18.26
C ALA A 29 -13.31 -14.77 17.16
N ASP A 30 -12.78 -13.98 16.23
CA ASP A 30 -11.54 -14.22 15.47
C ASP A 30 -11.50 -13.31 14.22
N LEU A 31 -11.96 -12.06 14.35
CA LEU A 31 -11.40 -11.00 13.52
C LEU A 31 -10.16 -10.49 14.26
N GLU A 32 -9.04 -11.18 14.05
CA GLU A 32 -7.74 -10.57 14.34
C GLU A 32 -7.66 -9.30 13.48
N ASP A 33 -7.93 -8.15 14.11
CA ASP A 33 -7.68 -6.82 13.54
C ASP A 33 -6.16 -6.70 13.32
N THR A 34 -5.69 -7.26 12.22
CA THR A 34 -4.30 -7.14 11.79
C THR A 34 -4.12 -5.74 11.22
N ASP A 35 -3.71 -4.81 12.07
CA ASP A 35 -3.26 -3.49 11.65
C ASP A 35 -2.05 -3.66 10.70
N SER A 36 -2.31 -3.60 9.39
CA SER A 36 -1.28 -3.67 8.34
C SER A 36 -0.95 -2.26 7.85
N LEU A 37 0.30 -1.85 8.06
CA LEU A 37 0.86 -0.62 7.48
C LEU A 37 1.75 -0.99 6.30
N THR A 38 1.35 -0.61 5.09
CA THR A 38 2.16 -0.78 3.87
C THR A 38 2.46 0.56 3.22
N PHE A 39 3.61 0.66 2.56
CA PHE A 39 3.95 1.85 1.79
C PHE A 39 3.34 1.75 0.39
N SER A 40 2.67 2.82 -0.05
CA SER A 40 2.30 2.93 -1.46
C SER A 40 3.56 2.97 -2.32
N GLY A 41 3.62 2.12 -3.36
CA GLY A 41 4.76 2.10 -4.28
C GLY A 41 5.10 3.48 -4.85
N GLY A 42 4.10 4.32 -5.14
CA GLY A 42 4.31 5.68 -5.63
C GLY A 42 4.93 6.63 -4.60
N VAL A 43 4.78 6.37 -3.29
CA VAL A 43 5.48 7.13 -2.24
C VAL A 43 6.95 6.71 -2.19
N VAL A 44 7.23 5.40 -2.25
CA VAL A 44 8.59 4.87 -2.31
C VAL A 44 9.32 5.40 -3.56
N GLU A 45 8.66 5.41 -4.72
CA GLU A 45 9.19 5.95 -5.97
C GLU A 45 9.62 7.43 -5.83
N LYS A 46 8.82 8.23 -5.12
CA LYS A 46 9.16 9.63 -4.79
C LYS A 46 10.34 9.73 -3.85
N ILE A 47 10.38 8.92 -2.79
CA ILE A 47 11.51 8.90 -1.84
C ILE A 47 12.80 8.56 -2.56
N VAL A 48 12.81 7.50 -3.37
CA VAL A 48 13.98 7.09 -4.16
C VAL A 48 14.40 8.20 -5.12
N SER A 49 13.45 8.83 -5.81
CA SER A 49 13.72 9.94 -6.73
C SER A 49 14.32 11.17 -6.03
N LEU A 50 13.95 11.41 -4.77
CA LEU A 50 14.54 12.45 -3.92
C LEU A 50 15.93 12.04 -3.43
N ALA A 51 16.08 10.80 -2.96
CA ALA A 51 17.31 10.22 -2.45
C ALA A 51 18.46 10.29 -3.47
N LEU A 52 18.17 10.05 -4.75
CA LEU A 52 19.16 10.12 -5.83
C LEU A 52 19.81 11.51 -6.00
N ARG A 53 19.22 12.58 -5.44
CA ARG A 53 19.81 13.92 -5.47
C ARG A 53 20.96 14.07 -4.46
N ASP A 54 20.97 13.25 -3.42
CA ASP A 54 21.97 13.28 -2.37
C ASP A 54 23.21 12.45 -2.74
N VAL A 55 23.12 11.63 -3.80
CA VAL A 55 24.21 10.75 -4.25
C VAL A 55 25.22 11.51 -5.12
N PRO A 56 26.50 11.59 -4.73
CA PRO A 56 27.53 12.24 -5.53
C PRO A 56 27.67 11.62 -6.92
N ASN A 57 27.93 12.48 -7.92
CA ASN A 57 28.11 12.08 -9.33
C ASN A 57 26.87 11.48 -10.03
N VAL A 58 25.74 11.35 -9.34
CA VAL A 58 24.45 11.07 -9.97
C VAL A 58 23.88 12.38 -10.50
N VAL A 59 23.64 12.45 -11.80
CA VAL A 59 23.04 13.61 -12.46
C VAL A 59 21.50 13.59 -12.29
N GLY A 60 20.94 12.39 -12.16
CA GLY A 60 19.52 12.17 -11.86
C GLY A 60 19.01 10.82 -12.37
N ALA A 61 17.72 10.54 -12.11
CA ALA A 61 17.02 9.39 -12.66
C ALA A 61 16.60 9.61 -14.12
N ARG A 62 16.63 8.55 -14.93
CA ARG A 62 16.23 8.54 -16.34
C ARG A 62 14.70 8.70 -16.47
N GLY A 63 14.24 9.93 -16.65
CA GLY A 63 12.84 10.27 -16.91
C GLY A 63 12.31 11.42 -16.05
N ASN A 64 12.89 11.62 -14.86
CA ASN A 64 12.61 12.77 -13.99
C ASN A 64 13.07 14.13 -14.57
N TRP A 65 14.00 14.15 -15.55
CA TRP A 65 14.42 15.38 -16.24
C TRP A 65 13.50 15.78 -17.42
N LEU A 66 12.95 14.80 -18.15
CA LEU A 66 12.13 15.06 -19.35
C LEU A 66 10.70 15.50 -19.02
N ASN A 67 10.19 15.15 -17.82
CA ASN A 67 8.87 15.58 -17.39
C ASN A 67 8.81 17.08 -17.02
N ARG A 68 9.90 17.72 -16.57
CA ARG A 68 9.89 19.16 -16.22
C ARG A 68 9.47 20.09 -17.35
N VAL A 69 9.70 19.70 -18.61
CA VAL A 69 9.30 20.48 -19.79
C VAL A 69 7.91 20.10 -20.31
N GLN A 70 7.43 18.89 -19.97
CA GLN A 70 6.10 18.40 -20.31
C GLN A 70 5.04 18.70 -19.25
N ASP A 71 5.43 19.00 -18.01
CA ASP A 71 4.53 19.33 -16.89
C ASP A 71 3.72 20.62 -17.13
N VAL A 72 4.11 21.44 -18.11
CA VAL A 72 3.31 22.61 -18.55
C VAL A 72 2.16 22.20 -19.50
N LEU A 73 2.16 20.97 -20.03
CA LEU A 73 1.23 20.48 -21.07
C LEU A 73 0.30 19.33 -20.64
N GLY A 74 0.30 18.93 -19.36
CA GLY A 74 -0.89 18.31 -18.76
C GLY A 74 -1.04 16.79 -18.82
N ALA A 75 0.04 16.01 -18.63
CA ALA A 75 -0.10 14.58 -18.28
C ALA A 75 1.05 14.14 -17.36
N SER A 76 0.75 14.02 -16.07
CA SER A 76 1.70 13.62 -15.03
C SER A 76 1.80 12.10 -14.90
N ASP A 77 3.00 11.55 -15.11
CA ASP A 77 3.42 10.24 -14.60
C ASP A 77 4.70 10.47 -13.79
N THR A 78 4.59 10.35 -12.47
CA THR A 78 5.35 11.18 -11.51
C THR A 78 6.79 10.73 -11.21
N ALA A 79 7.26 9.53 -11.59
CA ALA A 79 8.70 9.24 -11.50
C ALA A 79 9.21 8.21 -12.53
N LYS A 80 9.11 8.62 -13.80
CA LYS A 80 9.79 7.94 -14.91
C LYS A 80 11.28 7.72 -14.57
N GLY A 81 11.68 6.45 -14.50
CA GLY A 81 13.06 6.01 -14.20
C GLY A 81 13.23 5.26 -12.89
N VAL A 82 12.21 5.22 -12.04
CA VAL A 82 12.15 4.40 -10.83
C VAL A 82 10.89 3.55 -10.91
N THR A 83 10.99 2.25 -10.68
CA THR A 83 9.85 1.34 -10.59
C THR A 83 9.94 0.59 -9.28
N VAL A 84 8.85 0.60 -8.53
CA VAL A 84 8.78 -0.06 -7.22
C VAL A 84 7.66 -1.10 -7.25
N GLU A 85 8.02 -2.32 -6.87
CA GLU A 85 7.09 -3.39 -6.61
C GLU A 85 7.09 -3.69 -5.10
N VAL A 86 5.91 -3.66 -4.49
CA VAL A 86 5.71 -3.95 -3.08
C VAL A 86 5.19 -5.38 -2.98
N LEU A 87 5.91 -6.23 -2.25
CA LEU A 87 5.54 -7.63 -2.05
C LEU A 87 4.62 -7.80 -0.82
N PRO A 88 3.86 -8.91 -0.73
CA PRO A 88 2.94 -9.16 0.38
C PRO A 88 3.62 -9.31 1.75
N ASP A 89 4.92 -9.64 1.77
CA ASP A 89 5.74 -9.77 2.98
C ASP A 89 6.36 -8.43 3.42
N SER A 90 5.88 -7.31 2.87
CA SER A 90 6.46 -5.96 3.06
C SER A 90 7.87 -5.78 2.47
N SER A 91 8.34 -6.71 1.64
CA SER A 91 9.58 -6.52 0.88
C SER A 91 9.38 -5.55 -0.29
N LEU A 92 10.44 -4.81 -0.65
CA LEU A 92 10.42 -3.83 -1.73
C LEU A 92 11.43 -4.21 -2.81
N ASN A 93 10.96 -4.36 -4.05
CA ASN A 93 11.82 -4.47 -5.22
C ASN A 93 11.87 -3.12 -5.93
N VAL A 94 13.04 -2.49 -5.91
CA VAL A 94 13.26 -1.15 -6.49
C VAL A 94 14.19 -1.27 -7.69
N THR A 95 13.68 -0.92 -8.88
CA THR A 95 14.48 -0.80 -10.10
C THR A 95 14.73 0.67 -10.40
N VAL A 96 16.00 1.06 -10.50
CA VAL A 96 16.40 2.46 -10.74
C VAL A 96 17.28 2.56 -11.98
N SER A 97 16.94 3.51 -12.85
CA SER A 97 17.79 3.91 -13.97
C SER A 97 18.45 5.26 -13.67
N VAL A 98 19.76 5.28 -13.46
CA VAL A 98 20.52 6.50 -13.13
C VAL A 98 21.38 6.98 -14.29
N LEU A 99 21.52 8.30 -14.41
CA LEU A 99 22.54 8.95 -15.23
C LEU A 99 23.70 9.36 -14.33
N ILE A 100 24.89 8.86 -14.64
CA ILE A 100 26.10 9.14 -13.87
C ILE A 100 27.04 10.05 -14.66
N LYS A 101 27.80 10.88 -13.96
CA LYS A 101 28.81 11.76 -14.55
C LYS A 101 29.90 10.94 -15.25
N TYR A 102 30.36 11.43 -16.40
CA TYR A 102 31.47 10.82 -17.12
C TYR A 102 32.75 10.81 -16.27
N GLY A 103 33.49 9.69 -16.33
CA GLY A 103 34.72 9.47 -15.56
C GLY A 103 34.49 8.99 -14.12
N SER A 104 33.24 8.80 -13.69
CA SER A 104 32.94 8.24 -12.38
C SER A 104 32.94 6.71 -12.38
N TYR A 105 33.28 6.10 -11.24
CA TYR A 105 33.34 4.64 -11.08
C TYR A 105 31.96 4.08 -10.75
N ALA A 106 31.33 3.42 -11.73
CA ALA A 106 29.95 2.94 -11.62
C ALA A 106 29.70 1.98 -10.45
N PRO A 107 30.58 1.01 -10.12
CA PRO A 107 30.35 0.11 -9.00
C PRO A 107 30.29 0.83 -7.65
N GLN A 108 31.08 1.90 -7.45
CA GLN A 108 31.00 2.69 -6.23
C GLN A 108 29.69 3.48 -6.16
N ILE A 109 29.29 4.13 -7.26
CA ILE A 109 28.01 4.84 -7.31
C ILE A 109 26.84 3.90 -7.02
N PHE A 110 26.90 2.65 -7.48
CA PHE A 110 25.87 1.66 -7.20
C PHE A 110 25.70 1.42 -5.69
N GLU A 111 26.81 1.23 -4.97
CA GLU A 111 26.77 1.08 -3.51
C GLU A 111 26.29 2.36 -2.82
N ASP A 112 26.72 3.54 -3.28
CA ASP A 112 26.28 4.83 -2.74
C ASP A 112 24.77 5.02 -2.92
N VAL A 113 24.23 4.69 -4.10
CA VAL A 113 22.79 4.72 -4.39
C VAL A 113 22.03 3.76 -3.49
N LYS A 114 22.50 2.51 -3.37
CA LYS A 114 21.88 1.49 -2.52
C LYS A 114 21.83 1.94 -1.07
N HIS A 115 22.94 2.43 -0.53
CA HIS A 115 23.03 2.90 0.84
C HIS A 115 22.06 4.07 1.10
N THR A 116 22.07 5.06 0.21
CA THR A 116 21.21 6.25 0.34
C THR A 116 19.72 5.87 0.26
N ILE A 117 19.33 4.94 -0.61
CA ILE A 117 17.92 4.51 -0.70
C ILE A 117 17.48 3.81 0.59
N VAL A 118 18.31 2.90 1.13
CA VAL A 118 18.00 2.19 2.38
C VAL A 118 17.88 3.17 3.54
N GLU A 119 18.80 4.14 3.63
CA GLU A 119 18.81 5.19 4.66
C GLU A 119 17.56 6.08 4.62
N LYS A 120 16.99 6.35 3.44
CA LYS A 120 15.81 7.23 3.33
C LYS A 120 14.48 6.50 3.57
N ILE A 121 14.48 5.17 3.50
CA ILE A 121 13.28 4.34 3.67
C ILE A 121 13.18 3.79 5.09
N THR A 122 14.32 3.52 5.75
CA THR A 122 14.42 2.98 7.11
C THR A 122 14.67 4.08 8.12
#